data_AF-A0A9D8MX17-F1
#
_entry.id   AF-A0A9D8MX17-F1
#
_cell.length_a   1.000
_cell.length_b   1.000
_cell.length_c   1.000
_cell.angle_alpha   90.00
_cell.angle_beta   90.00
_cell.angle_gamma   90.00
#
_symmetry.space_group_name_H-M   'P 1'
#
loop_
_entity.id
_entity.type
_entity.pdbx_description
1 polymer ?
#
loop_
_entity_poly.entity_id
_entity_poly.type
_entity_poly.pdbx_seq_one_letter_code
_entity_poly.pdbx_strand_id
1 'polypeptide(L)'
;MADNYLERREEALRTAGHTVVRRNTPSLETLLMKNRSHRGFDKSYVVAMRQLETIVSVNNKIPSSKNGQFFRFKLLDAASGGEDFCRKFLHFGAYLPELHLPVPGSEPQAFIIACATVPESPSVDIDLGIALQSMALKAVEIGLNALIVRAFNHQDVKDALGLPLEPLAVLAIGKGTDKIELVDVPAGSDLRYYRKDGVHYVPKISISDLII
;
A
#
# COMPACT_ATOMS: atom_id res chain seq x y z
N MET A 1 -4.34 18.82 57.85
CA MET A 1 -3.26 17.91 57.43
C MET A 1 -3.14 18.02 55.92
N ALA A 2 -2.01 18.53 55.42
CA ALA A 2 -1.80 18.70 53.99
C ALA A 2 -1.64 17.32 53.33
N ASP A 3 -2.43 17.06 52.30
CA ASP A 3 -2.53 15.76 51.65
C ASP A 3 -1.26 15.49 50.82
N ASN A 4 -0.57 14.40 51.15
CA ASN A 4 0.68 13.97 50.54
C ASN A 4 0.45 13.29 49.16
N TYR A 5 -0.40 13.91 48.34
CA TYR A 5 -0.84 13.39 47.05
C TYR A 5 0.30 13.33 46.03
N LEU A 6 1.15 14.36 46.00
CA LEU A 6 2.28 14.43 45.06
C LEU A 6 3.33 13.36 45.35
N GLU A 7 3.67 13.15 46.63
CA GLU A 7 4.64 12.12 47.04
C GLU A 7 4.13 10.71 46.72
N ARG A 8 2.85 10.42 46.99
CA ARG A 8 2.24 9.13 46.62
C ARG A 8 2.22 8.90 45.11
N ARG A 9 2.05 9.95 44.30
CA ARG A 9 2.04 9.85 42.83
C ARG A 9 3.45 9.66 42.27
N GLU A 10 4.45 10.32 42.85
CA GLU A 10 5.84 10.09 42.49
C GLU A 10 6.31 8.69 42.88
N GLU A 11 5.92 8.20 44.06
CA GLU A 11 6.24 6.85 44.52
C GLU A 11 5.56 5.78 43.66
N ALA A 12 4.32 6.01 43.23
CA ALA A 12 3.61 5.16 42.26
C ALA A 12 4.31 5.14 40.89
N LEU A 13 4.85 6.27 40.42
CA LEU A 13 5.61 6.35 39.17
C LEU A 13 7.00 5.69 39.29
N ARG A 14 7.64 5.76 40.45
CA ARG A 14 8.93 5.07 40.72
C ARG A 14 8.76 3.56 40.86
N THR A 15 7.64 3.10 41.39
CA THR A 15 7.32 1.66 41.55
C THR A 15 6.70 1.04 40.30
N ALA A 16 6.05 1.83 39.45
CA ALA A 16 5.63 1.42 38.11
C ALA A 16 6.87 1.30 37.21
N GLY A 17 7.52 0.13 37.26
CA GLY A 17 8.65 -0.19 36.40
C GLY A 17 8.39 0.21 34.95
N HIS A 18 9.33 0.92 34.33
CA HIS A 18 9.24 1.29 32.92
C HIS A 18 9.10 0.02 32.08
N THR A 19 7.88 -0.25 31.62
CA THR A 19 7.68 -1.26 30.57
C THR A 19 8.26 -0.65 29.30
N VAL A 20 9.50 -0.98 28.99
CA VAL A 20 10.10 -0.64 27.69
C VAL A 20 9.33 -1.43 26.65
N VAL A 21 8.32 -0.80 26.07
CA VAL A 21 7.65 -1.33 24.88
C VAL A 21 8.68 -1.28 23.76
N ARG A 22 9.39 -2.40 23.54
CA ARG A 22 10.22 -2.56 22.35
C ARG A 22 9.30 -2.50 21.14
N ARG A 23 9.26 -1.33 20.49
CA ARG A 23 8.78 -1.22 19.12
C ARG A 23 9.77 -1.96 18.24
N ASN A 24 9.53 -3.25 18.02
CA ASN A 24 10.28 -4.00 17.03
C ASN A 24 9.90 -3.46 15.66
N THR A 25 10.78 -2.64 15.07
CA THR A 25 10.68 -2.28 13.65
C THR A 25 10.73 -3.58 12.84
N PRO A 26 9.78 -3.82 11.92
CA PRO A 26 9.79 -5.03 11.11
C PRO A 26 11.07 -5.11 10.28
N SER A 27 11.62 -6.32 10.13
CA SER A 27 12.74 -6.54 9.20
C SER A 27 12.30 -6.31 7.76
N LEU A 28 13.24 -6.04 6.86
CA LEU A 28 12.95 -5.98 5.42
C LEU A 28 12.25 -7.26 4.95
N GLU A 29 12.72 -8.42 5.39
CA GLU A 29 12.09 -9.72 5.12
C GLU A 29 10.61 -9.75 5.53
N THR A 30 10.32 -9.26 6.75
CA THR A 30 8.95 -9.19 7.24
C THR A 30 8.08 -8.28 6.37
N LEU A 31 8.61 -7.13 5.95
CA LEU A 31 7.89 -6.19 5.08
C LEU A 31 7.66 -6.80 3.69
N LEU A 32 8.68 -7.43 3.10
CA LEU A 32 8.59 -8.07 1.79
C LEU A 32 7.61 -9.24 1.79
N MET A 33 7.56 -10.04 2.85
CA MET A 33 6.61 -11.14 2.98
C MET A 33 5.17 -10.66 3.17
N LYS A 34 4.97 -9.61 3.98
CA LYS A 34 3.63 -9.03 4.25
C LYS A 34 3.11 -8.12 3.15
N ASN A 35 3.99 -7.52 2.34
CA ASN A 35 3.60 -6.64 1.22
C ASN A 35 3.02 -7.46 0.06
N ARG A 36 1.78 -7.91 0.22
CA ARG A 36 0.99 -8.63 -0.79
C ARG A 36 -0.09 -7.72 -1.34
N SER A 37 -0.53 -7.99 -2.57
CA SER A 37 -1.54 -7.22 -3.27
C SER A 37 -2.94 -7.54 -2.74
N HIS A 38 -3.43 -6.75 -1.78
CA HIS A 38 -4.78 -6.91 -1.22
C HIS A 38 -5.84 -6.32 -2.15
N ARG A 39 -6.90 -7.06 -2.40
CA ARG A 39 -8.02 -6.69 -3.29
C ARG A 39 -9.35 -6.59 -2.54
N GLY A 40 -9.38 -6.97 -1.27
CA GLY A 40 -10.46 -6.68 -0.34
C GLY A 40 -9.93 -5.89 0.87
N PHE A 41 -10.72 -4.91 1.32
CA PHE A 41 -10.39 -4.01 2.41
C PHE A 41 -11.53 -3.91 3.43
N ASP A 42 -11.19 -3.74 4.71
CA ASP A 42 -12.14 -3.56 5.80
C ASP A 42 -12.62 -2.11 5.85
N LYS A 43 -13.90 -1.90 5.57
CA LYS A 43 -14.55 -0.57 5.54
C LYS A 43 -14.77 0.05 6.92
N SER A 44 -14.66 -0.74 8.00
CA SER A 44 -14.73 -0.18 9.35
C SER A 44 -13.47 0.61 9.72
N TYR A 45 -12.36 0.38 9.02
CA TYR A 45 -11.12 1.10 9.20
C TYR A 45 -11.02 2.31 8.27
N VAL A 46 -11.06 3.51 8.84
CA VAL A 46 -10.85 4.76 8.09
C VAL A 46 -9.36 5.09 8.02
N VAL A 47 -8.79 5.06 6.81
CA VAL A 47 -7.43 5.55 6.57
C VAL A 47 -7.42 7.07 6.68
N ALA A 48 -6.70 7.61 7.64
CA ALA A 48 -6.56 9.05 7.83
C ALA A 48 -5.63 9.66 6.78
N MET A 49 -5.89 10.90 6.36
CA MET A 49 -5.06 11.63 5.40
C MET A 49 -3.57 11.65 5.78
N ARG A 50 -3.26 11.87 7.06
CA ARG A 50 -1.88 11.81 7.61
C ARG A 50 -1.15 10.48 7.34
N GLN A 51 -1.88 9.37 7.22
CA GLN A 51 -1.30 8.07 6.89
C GLN A 51 -0.92 8.01 5.41
N LEU A 52 -1.74 8.57 4.52
CA LEU A 52 -1.40 8.71 3.10
C LEU A 52 -0.20 9.62 2.91
N GLU A 53 -0.15 10.75 3.62
CA GLU A 53 1.02 11.66 3.63
C GLU A 53 2.27 10.94 4.14
N THR A 54 2.15 10.16 5.22
CA THR A 54 3.25 9.34 5.77
C THR A 54 3.77 8.34 4.73
N ILE A 55 2.87 7.70 3.98
CA ILE A 55 3.24 6.77 2.90
C ILE A 55 3.96 7.52 1.77
N VAL A 56 3.40 8.62 1.27
CA VAL A 56 4.01 9.43 0.20
C VAL A 56 5.36 10.00 0.62
N SER A 57 5.57 10.28 1.91
CA SER A 57 6.81 10.83 2.43
C SER A 57 8.04 9.95 2.20
N VAL A 58 7.92 8.69 1.76
CA VAL A 58 9.10 7.90 1.35
C VAL A 58 9.78 8.46 0.12
N ASN A 59 9.05 9.15 -0.75
CA ASN A 59 9.57 9.64 -2.03
C ASN A 59 10.67 10.70 -1.86
N ASN A 60 10.82 11.30 -0.67
CA ASN A 60 11.92 12.22 -0.36
C ASN A 60 13.21 11.53 0.13
N LYS A 61 13.20 10.19 0.29
CA LYS A 61 14.34 9.39 0.78
C LYS A 61 14.86 8.38 -0.24
N ILE A 62 14.10 8.10 -1.30
CA ILE A 62 14.42 7.08 -2.29
C ILE A 62 15.21 7.66 -3.45
N PRO A 63 16.07 6.87 -4.12
CA PRO A 63 16.79 7.31 -5.30
C PRO A 63 15.83 7.56 -6.47
N SER A 64 16.26 8.42 -7.41
CA SER A 64 15.67 8.57 -8.74
C SER A 64 16.76 8.84 -9.78
N SER A 65 16.50 8.52 -11.04
CA SER A 65 17.44 8.71 -12.15
C SER A 65 17.86 10.18 -12.24
N LYS A 66 19.18 10.42 -12.15
CA LYS A 66 19.78 11.76 -12.09
C LYS A 66 19.17 12.67 -11.00
N ASN A 67 18.60 12.06 -9.95
CA ASN A 67 17.83 12.73 -8.89
C ASN A 67 16.62 13.54 -9.40
N GLY A 68 16.01 13.11 -10.51
CA GLY A 68 14.99 13.86 -11.22
C GLY A 68 13.64 13.98 -10.51
N GLN A 69 13.33 13.12 -9.54
CA GLN A 69 12.13 13.21 -8.67
C GLN A 69 10.85 13.53 -9.45
N PHE A 70 10.57 12.69 -10.46
CA PHE A 70 9.61 12.94 -11.54
C PHE A 70 8.13 12.90 -11.15
N PHE A 71 7.79 12.63 -9.88
CA PHE A 71 6.41 12.35 -9.48
C PHE A 71 5.80 13.39 -8.55
N ARG A 72 4.51 13.62 -8.71
CA ARG A 72 3.62 14.30 -7.77
C ARG A 72 2.47 13.36 -7.43
N PHE A 73 1.87 13.55 -6.25
CA PHE A 73 0.89 12.60 -5.74
C PHE A 73 -0.40 13.31 -5.38
N LYS A 74 -1.53 12.82 -5.92
CA LYS A 74 -2.87 13.18 -5.46
C LYS A 74 -3.30 12.16 -4.40
N LEU A 75 -3.74 12.66 -3.26
CA LEU A 75 -4.29 11.83 -2.19
C LEU A 75 -5.82 11.88 -2.26
N LEU A 76 -6.45 10.73 -2.12
CA LEU A 76 -7.89 10.60 -1.93
C LEU A 76 -8.12 9.70 -0.72
N ASP A 77 -9.08 10.08 0.10
CA ASP A 77 -9.60 9.31 1.23
C ASP A 77 -11.13 9.17 1.10
N ALA A 78 -11.76 8.54 2.09
CA ALA A 78 -13.21 8.35 2.07
C ALA A 78 -13.96 9.69 1.98
N ALA A 79 -13.50 10.71 2.71
CA ALA A 79 -14.13 12.03 2.77
C ALA A 79 -14.01 12.82 1.45
N SER A 80 -12.98 12.54 0.65
CA SER A 80 -12.75 13.16 -0.65
C SER A 80 -13.24 12.32 -1.84
N GLY A 81 -14.09 11.31 -1.59
CA GLY A 81 -14.76 10.53 -2.64
C GLY A 81 -13.99 9.31 -3.15
N GLY A 82 -13.06 8.77 -2.35
CA GLY A 82 -12.26 7.61 -2.75
C GLY A 82 -13.08 6.37 -3.12
N GLU A 83 -14.19 6.11 -2.42
CA GLU A 83 -15.05 4.96 -2.75
C GLU A 83 -15.66 5.07 -4.15
N ASP A 84 -16.21 6.22 -4.49
CA ASP A 84 -16.80 6.47 -5.81
C ASP A 84 -15.74 6.40 -6.91
N PHE A 85 -14.54 6.92 -6.63
CA PHE A 85 -13.38 6.78 -7.50
C PHE A 85 -13.05 5.31 -7.77
N CYS A 86 -13.00 4.48 -6.72
CA CYS A 86 -12.74 3.05 -6.87
C CYS A 86 -13.75 2.36 -7.78
N ARG A 87 -15.05 2.56 -7.50
CA ARG A 87 -16.14 1.88 -8.22
C ARG A 87 -16.19 2.24 -9.70
N LYS A 88 -15.82 3.48 -10.04
CA LYS A 88 -15.93 4.00 -11.42
C LYS A 88 -14.70 3.66 -12.27
N PHE A 89 -13.50 3.69 -11.70
CA PHE A 89 -12.27 3.73 -12.49
C PHE A 89 -11.36 2.54 -12.30
N LEU A 90 -11.57 1.70 -11.27
CA LEU A 90 -10.64 0.64 -10.92
C LEU A 90 -11.28 -0.74 -11.00
N HIS A 91 -10.53 -1.68 -11.58
CA HIS A 91 -10.85 -3.11 -11.60
C HIS A 91 -9.67 -3.91 -11.04
N PHE A 92 -9.96 -4.88 -10.18
CA PHE A 92 -8.92 -5.69 -9.56
C PHE A 92 -8.95 -7.14 -10.07
N GLY A 93 -7.79 -7.78 -10.06
CA GLY A 93 -7.71 -9.23 -10.31
C GLY A 93 -8.00 -9.61 -11.76
N ALA A 94 -7.24 -9.09 -12.73
CA ALA A 94 -7.38 -9.40 -14.16
C ALA A 94 -7.42 -10.90 -14.51
N TYR A 95 -6.79 -11.79 -13.72
CA TYR A 95 -6.86 -13.25 -13.93
C TYR A 95 -8.01 -13.94 -13.18
N LEU A 96 -8.84 -13.18 -12.48
CA LEU A 96 -10.02 -13.64 -11.74
C LEU A 96 -11.26 -12.80 -12.11
N PRO A 97 -11.57 -12.62 -13.42
CA PRO A 97 -12.66 -11.76 -13.86
C PRO A 97 -14.02 -12.19 -13.28
N GLU A 98 -14.21 -13.49 -13.06
CA GLU A 98 -15.44 -14.07 -12.51
C GLU A 98 -15.73 -13.61 -11.07
N LEU A 99 -14.71 -13.18 -10.33
CA LEU A 99 -14.85 -12.73 -8.94
C LEU A 99 -15.26 -11.26 -8.82
N HIS A 100 -15.21 -10.49 -9.92
CA HIS A 100 -15.60 -9.09 -9.96
C HIS A 100 -15.00 -8.25 -8.81
N LEU A 101 -13.67 -8.31 -8.64
CA LEU A 101 -12.99 -7.65 -7.53
C LEU A 101 -12.85 -6.12 -7.76
N PRO A 102 -12.94 -5.30 -6.71
CA PRO A 102 -13.20 -5.67 -5.31
C PRO A 102 -14.65 -6.13 -5.08
N VAL A 103 -14.84 -7.11 -4.19
CA VAL A 103 -16.19 -7.61 -3.85
C VAL A 103 -16.99 -6.46 -3.19
N PRO A 104 -18.30 -6.32 -3.47
CA PRO A 104 -19.13 -5.33 -2.82
C PRO A 104 -18.98 -5.32 -1.29
N GLY A 105 -18.75 -4.14 -0.72
CA GLY A 105 -18.51 -3.98 0.72
C GLY A 105 -17.06 -4.22 1.16
N SER A 106 -16.14 -4.48 0.22
CA SER A 106 -14.69 -4.58 0.48
C SER A 106 -13.87 -3.58 -0.33
N GLU A 107 -14.51 -2.55 -0.87
CA GLU A 107 -13.84 -1.55 -1.70
C GLU A 107 -12.85 -0.72 -0.86
N PRO A 108 -11.62 -0.48 -1.36
CA PRO A 108 -10.74 0.50 -0.75
C PRO A 108 -11.36 1.89 -0.85
N GLN A 109 -11.11 2.72 0.16
CA GLN A 109 -11.62 4.08 0.21
C GLN A 109 -10.50 5.13 0.19
N ALA A 110 -9.23 4.70 0.21
CA ALA A 110 -8.08 5.60 0.23
C ALA A 110 -7.09 5.24 -0.86
N PHE A 111 -6.57 6.28 -1.53
CA PHE A 111 -5.76 6.15 -2.73
C PHE A 111 -4.62 7.16 -2.76
N ILE A 112 -3.51 6.74 -3.34
CA ILE A 112 -2.40 7.61 -3.74
C ILE A 112 -2.25 7.46 -5.25
N ILE A 113 -2.50 8.54 -5.99
CA ILE A 113 -2.36 8.57 -7.45
C ILE A 113 -1.02 9.22 -7.77
N ALA A 114 -0.11 8.47 -8.39
CA ALA A 114 1.18 8.94 -8.83
C ALA A 114 1.08 9.54 -10.23
N CYS A 115 1.41 10.82 -10.36
CA CYS A 115 1.39 11.55 -11.62
C CYS A 115 2.82 11.96 -12.03
N ALA A 116 3.14 11.88 -13.32
CA ALA A 116 4.45 12.29 -13.83
C ALA A 116 4.49 13.77 -14.22
N THR A 117 5.62 14.42 -13.92
CA THR A 117 5.92 15.80 -14.33
C THR A 117 6.67 15.87 -15.67
N VAL A 118 7.03 14.73 -16.23
CA VAL A 118 7.79 14.57 -17.48
C VAL A 118 7.15 13.49 -18.34
N PRO A 119 7.41 13.47 -19.66
CA PRO A 119 6.96 12.38 -20.53
C PRO A 119 7.49 11.01 -20.10
N GLU A 120 6.78 9.96 -20.52
CA GLU A 120 7.17 8.58 -20.30
C GLU A 120 8.56 8.28 -20.89
N SER A 121 9.37 7.56 -20.12
CA SER A 121 10.68 7.08 -20.54
C SER A 121 11.09 5.88 -19.67
N PRO A 122 12.07 5.07 -20.09
CA PRO A 122 12.55 3.96 -19.26
C PRO A 122 13.01 4.37 -17.85
N SER A 123 13.59 5.57 -17.70
CA SER A 123 13.96 6.10 -16.37
C SER A 123 12.73 6.36 -15.51
N VAL A 124 11.66 6.89 -16.10
CA VAL A 124 10.40 7.17 -15.40
C VAL A 124 9.74 5.87 -14.96
N ASP A 125 9.70 4.83 -15.79
CA ASP A 125 9.13 3.54 -15.40
C ASP A 125 9.90 2.86 -14.25
N ILE A 126 11.24 2.91 -14.29
CA ILE A 126 12.09 2.37 -13.23
C ILE A 126 11.84 3.13 -11.93
N ASP A 127 11.92 4.46 -11.97
CA ASP A 127 11.71 5.30 -10.79
C ASP A 127 10.28 5.15 -10.24
N LEU A 128 9.28 4.96 -11.13
CA LEU A 128 7.91 4.67 -10.73
C LEU A 128 7.86 3.37 -9.94
N GLY A 129 8.47 2.29 -10.43
CA GLY A 129 8.57 1.02 -9.70
C GLY A 129 9.18 1.18 -8.29
N ILE A 130 10.27 1.94 -8.17
CA ILE A 130 10.94 2.23 -6.88
C ILE A 130 9.98 2.98 -5.94
N ALA A 131 9.30 4.02 -6.44
CA ALA A 131 8.35 4.82 -5.67
C ALA A 131 7.16 3.97 -5.19
N LEU A 132 6.51 3.23 -6.09
CA LEU A 132 5.34 2.42 -5.77
C LEU A 132 5.68 1.32 -4.76
N GLN A 133 6.80 0.62 -4.93
CA GLN A 133 7.23 -0.43 -4.00
C GLN A 133 7.56 0.14 -2.62
N SER A 134 8.27 1.27 -2.57
CA SER A 134 8.64 1.91 -1.30
C SER A 134 7.41 2.39 -0.54
N MET A 135 6.42 2.96 -1.23
CA MET A 135 5.15 3.36 -0.63
C MET A 135 4.34 2.15 -0.14
N ALA A 136 4.29 1.05 -0.90
CA ALA A 136 3.61 -0.16 -0.49
C ALA A 136 4.25 -0.77 0.77
N LEU A 137 5.58 -0.83 0.85
CA LEU A 137 6.30 -1.27 2.05
C LEU A 137 6.04 -0.34 3.25
N LYS A 138 5.96 0.98 3.03
CA LYS A 138 5.61 1.93 4.09
C LYS A 138 4.19 1.74 4.60
N ALA A 139 3.23 1.42 3.73
CA ALA A 139 1.88 1.08 4.14
C ALA A 139 1.88 -0.14 5.08
N VAL A 140 2.62 -1.18 4.73
CA VAL A 140 2.79 -2.39 5.57
C VAL A 140 3.46 -2.07 6.90
N GLU A 141 4.51 -1.25 6.90
CA GLU A 141 5.22 -0.84 8.12
C GLU A 141 4.27 -0.17 9.12
N ILE A 142 3.31 0.64 8.65
CA ILE A 142 2.32 1.32 9.50
C ILE A 142 1.04 0.50 9.73
N GLY A 143 1.05 -0.79 9.36
CA GLY A 143 -0.05 -1.73 9.64
C GLY A 143 -1.21 -1.71 8.64
N LEU A 144 -1.01 -1.11 7.47
CA LEU A 144 -1.93 -1.08 6.34
C LEU A 144 -1.45 -2.04 5.22
N ASN A 145 -2.23 -2.11 4.16
CA ASN A 145 -1.97 -2.92 2.99
C ASN A 145 -2.19 -2.09 1.73
N ALA A 146 -1.62 -2.54 0.61
CA ALA A 146 -1.70 -1.83 -0.64
C ALA A 146 -2.04 -2.75 -1.82
N LEU A 147 -2.57 -2.15 -2.88
CA LEU A 147 -2.61 -2.70 -4.23
C LEU A 147 -2.17 -1.62 -5.21
N ILE A 148 -1.15 -1.94 -6.01
CA ILE A 148 -0.71 -1.10 -7.11
C ILE A 148 -1.55 -1.43 -8.34
N VAL A 149 -2.16 -0.42 -8.95
CA VAL A 149 -3.00 -0.53 -10.14
C VAL A 149 -2.46 0.39 -11.21
N ARG A 150 -2.13 -0.18 -12.38
CA ARG A 150 -1.83 0.54 -13.62
C ARG A 150 -2.90 0.33 -14.70
N ALA A 151 -3.75 -0.69 -14.54
CA ALA A 151 -4.81 -1.01 -15.47
C ALA A 151 -6.06 -0.16 -15.20
N PHE A 152 -6.02 1.10 -15.63
CA PHE A 152 -7.15 2.03 -15.63
C PHE A 152 -7.06 2.94 -16.87
N ASN A 153 -8.14 3.62 -17.22
CA ASN A 153 -8.09 4.64 -18.27
C ASN A 153 -7.49 5.93 -17.70
N HIS A 154 -6.28 6.28 -18.15
CA HIS A 154 -5.54 7.42 -17.62
C HIS A 154 -6.26 8.74 -17.88
N GLN A 155 -6.85 8.92 -19.06
CA GLN A 155 -7.56 10.15 -19.44
C GLN A 155 -8.83 10.33 -18.60
N ASP A 156 -9.62 9.27 -18.44
CA ASP A 156 -10.84 9.33 -17.62
C ASP A 156 -10.52 9.68 -16.16
N VAL A 157 -9.47 9.08 -15.59
CA VAL A 157 -9.01 9.38 -14.22
C VAL A 157 -8.50 10.82 -14.11
N LYS A 158 -7.72 11.27 -15.10
CA LYS A 158 -7.18 12.63 -15.15
C LYS A 158 -8.30 13.66 -15.14
N ASP A 159 -9.30 13.47 -15.99
CA ASP A 159 -10.45 14.38 -16.12
C ASP A 159 -11.33 14.34 -14.88
N ALA A 160 -11.66 13.16 -14.37
CA ALA A 160 -12.52 12.99 -13.21
C ALA A 160 -11.95 13.60 -11.92
N LEU A 161 -10.62 13.59 -11.78
CA LEU A 161 -9.92 14.14 -10.62
C LEU A 161 -9.37 15.56 -10.86
N GLY A 162 -9.57 16.13 -12.05
CA GLY A 162 -9.04 17.44 -12.43
C GLY A 162 -7.50 17.51 -12.31
N LEU A 163 -6.80 16.44 -12.69
CA LEU A 163 -5.35 16.35 -12.50
C LEU A 163 -4.62 17.20 -13.55
N PRO A 164 -3.68 18.06 -13.12
CA PRO A 164 -2.86 18.84 -14.05
C PRO A 164 -1.76 18.02 -14.73
N LEU A 165 -1.54 16.78 -14.26
CA LEU A 165 -0.44 15.90 -14.65
C LEU A 165 -1.00 14.52 -15.00
N GLU A 166 -0.25 13.77 -15.81
CA GLU A 166 -0.66 12.43 -16.27
C GLU A 166 -0.59 11.41 -15.12
N PRO A 167 -1.71 10.76 -14.75
CA PRO A 167 -1.70 9.69 -13.76
C PRO A 167 -1.09 8.41 -14.35
N LEU A 168 -0.06 7.85 -13.70
CA LEU A 168 0.62 6.63 -14.17
C LEU A 168 0.28 5.38 -13.37
N ALA A 169 -0.07 5.55 -12.10
CA ALA A 169 -0.38 4.45 -11.19
C ALA A 169 -1.24 4.93 -10.03
N VAL A 170 -2.04 4.01 -9.49
CA VAL A 170 -2.84 4.21 -8.28
C VAL A 170 -2.42 3.17 -7.25
N LEU A 171 -2.14 3.60 -6.02
CA LEU A 171 -2.10 2.70 -4.86
C LEU A 171 -3.45 2.77 -4.16
N ALA A 172 -4.20 1.68 -4.12
CA ALA A 172 -5.29 1.50 -3.18
C ALA A 172 -4.70 1.14 -1.80
N ILE A 173 -5.11 1.84 -0.75
CA ILE A 173 -4.59 1.71 0.61
C ILE A 173 -5.74 1.41 1.58
N GLY A 174 -5.50 0.49 2.53
CA GLY A 174 -6.46 0.22 3.60
C GLY A 174 -6.03 -0.93 4.49
N LYS A 175 -6.94 -1.38 5.36
CA LYS A 175 -6.74 -2.61 6.12
C LYS A 175 -7.19 -3.79 5.26
N GLY A 176 -6.24 -4.60 4.78
CA GLY A 176 -6.54 -5.72 3.89
C GLY A 176 -7.27 -6.85 4.61
N THR A 177 -8.23 -7.48 3.93
CA THR A 177 -9.01 -8.62 4.45
C THR A 177 -8.65 -9.95 3.79
N ASP A 178 -7.90 -9.93 2.68
CA ASP A 178 -7.47 -11.16 2.01
C ASP A 178 -6.51 -11.98 2.87
N LYS A 179 -6.70 -13.31 2.85
CA LYS A 179 -5.65 -14.28 3.19
C LYS A 179 -4.86 -14.60 1.93
N ILE A 180 -3.55 -14.30 1.93
CA ILE A 180 -2.68 -14.45 0.77
C ILE A 180 -1.51 -15.36 1.11
N GLU A 181 -1.27 -16.36 0.28
CA GLU A 181 -0.17 -17.33 0.43
C GLU A 181 0.71 -17.32 -0.83
N LEU A 182 2.03 -17.38 -0.62
CA LEU A 182 2.98 -17.56 -1.71
C LEU A 182 3.20 -19.05 -1.92
N VAL A 183 3.36 -19.45 -3.18
CA VAL A 183 3.69 -20.82 -3.53
C VAL A 183 4.94 -20.81 -4.39
N ASP A 184 5.99 -21.47 -3.93
CA ASP A 184 7.21 -21.61 -4.71
C ASP A 184 6.97 -22.51 -5.92
N VAL A 185 7.44 -22.08 -7.08
CA VAL A 185 7.30 -22.80 -8.35
C VAL A 185 8.60 -22.72 -9.16
N PRO A 186 8.94 -23.74 -9.97
CA PRO A 186 10.06 -23.66 -10.90
C PRO A 186 9.84 -22.63 -12.01
N ALA A 187 10.91 -22.17 -12.66
CA ALA A 187 10.83 -21.40 -13.89
C ALA A 187 10.06 -22.15 -14.99
N GLY A 188 9.25 -21.42 -15.75
CA GLY A 188 8.38 -21.98 -16.79
C GLY A 188 6.99 -22.44 -16.30
N SER A 189 6.73 -22.41 -15.00
CA SER A 189 5.39 -22.66 -14.43
C SER A 189 4.39 -21.55 -14.78
N ASP A 190 3.09 -21.85 -14.66
CA ASP A 190 2.05 -20.82 -14.75
C ASP A 190 2.09 -19.89 -13.53
N LEU A 191 2.26 -18.59 -13.78
CA LEU A 191 2.38 -17.56 -12.74
C LEU A 191 1.07 -16.82 -12.46
N ARG A 192 -0.04 -17.19 -13.11
CA ARG A 192 -1.35 -16.62 -12.82
C ARG A 192 -1.73 -16.92 -11.37
N TYR A 193 -2.03 -15.86 -10.61
CA TYR A 193 -2.59 -16.00 -9.27
C TYR A 193 -3.98 -16.62 -9.34
N TYR A 194 -4.37 -17.35 -8.30
CA TYR A 194 -5.68 -18.00 -8.22
C TYR A 194 -6.27 -17.89 -6.81
N ARG A 195 -7.57 -18.20 -6.65
CA ARG A 195 -8.19 -18.35 -5.33
C ARG A 195 -8.70 -19.77 -5.14
N LYS A 196 -8.45 -20.32 -3.96
CA LYS A 196 -8.94 -21.63 -3.53
C LYS A 196 -9.26 -21.58 -2.04
N ASP A 197 -10.43 -22.07 -1.65
CA ASP A 197 -10.88 -22.15 -0.25
C ASP A 197 -10.74 -20.80 0.52
N GLY A 198 -11.04 -19.69 -0.16
CA GLY A 198 -10.95 -18.34 0.40
C GLY A 198 -9.53 -17.76 0.50
N VAL A 199 -8.50 -18.49 0.07
CA VAL A 199 -7.09 -18.06 0.05
C VAL A 199 -6.69 -17.62 -1.35
N HIS A 200 -5.97 -16.51 -1.45
CA HIS A 200 -5.35 -16.04 -2.69
C HIS A 200 -3.91 -16.54 -2.80
N TYR A 201 -3.64 -17.39 -3.76
CA TYR A 201 -2.33 -18.00 -3.99
C TYR A 201 -1.57 -17.22 -5.07
N VAL A 202 -0.31 -16.91 -4.78
CA VAL A 202 0.59 -16.20 -5.69
C VAL A 202 1.82 -17.06 -5.96
N PRO A 203 1.91 -17.69 -7.14
CA PRO A 203 3.12 -18.40 -7.56
C PRO A 203 4.35 -17.47 -7.57
N LYS A 204 5.49 -17.96 -7.06
CA LYS A 204 6.77 -17.27 -7.02
C LYS A 204 7.87 -18.19 -7.52
N ILE A 205 8.67 -17.70 -8.47
CA ILE A 205 9.81 -18.46 -8.99
C ILE A 205 10.81 -18.71 -7.86
N SER A 206 11.28 -19.95 -7.73
CA SER A 206 12.28 -20.35 -6.74
C SER A 206 13.58 -19.55 -6.89
N ILE A 207 14.28 -19.32 -5.78
CA ILE A 207 15.53 -18.55 -5.78
C ILE A 207 16.59 -19.15 -6.70
N SER A 208 16.68 -20.49 -6.76
CA SER A 208 17.62 -21.19 -7.65
C SER A 208 17.45 -20.81 -9.11
N ASP A 209 16.23 -20.51 -9.52
CA ASP A 209 15.87 -20.26 -10.91
C ASP A 209 15.89 -18.75 -11.23
N LEU A 210 16.09 -17.89 -10.22
CA LEU A 210 16.28 -16.44 -10.39
C LEU A 210 17.73 -16.05 -10.63
N ILE A 211 18.69 -16.96 -10.38
CA ILE A 211 20.13 -16.73 -10.49
C ILE A 211 20.65 -17.43 -11.75
N ILE A 212 21.49 -16.74 -12.53
CA ILE A 212 22.14 -17.26 -13.75
C ILE A 212 23.60 -17.59 -13.45
#